data_AF-A0A397DZK0-F1
#
_entry.id   AF-A0A397DZK0-F1
#
_cell.length_a   1.000
_cell.length_b   1.000
_cell.length_c   1.000
_cell.angle_alpha   90.00
_cell.angle_beta   90.00
_cell.angle_gamma   90.00
#
_symmetry.space_group_name_H-M   'P 1'
#
loop_
_entity.id
_entity.type
_entity.pdbx_description
1 polymer ?
#
loop_
_entity_poly.entity_id
_entity_poly.type
_entity_poly.pdbx_seq_one_letter_code
_entity_poly.pdbx_strand_id
1 'polypeptide(L)'
;MTSNLKGATVRELKKNGGAAADITAAVVALNALKAQLNALAEPVGVVLNKKALDDLLLRKMFVVPSFEIYGGVGGFYDFGPPGAAVKTNLLNLWRRHFLLEDDVLEIECTNIMPEVVLKTSGHVERFTDLMVKCVKSGECYRADKLVEDFIENLLAKGASSLTSDEQEKHRLVATKAESLTPDEMHAVIQEYGILSPGHGAALSAPMPFNLMFQCHIGPEGHNVGYLRPETAQGIFLNFRRLLEYNAGKIPFGCAQIGNAFRNEIAPRGGLVRVREFQQAEIE
;
A
#
# COMPACT_ATOMS: atom_id res chain seq x y z
N MET A 1 -22.04 0.42 -1.67
CA MET A 1 -22.51 -0.92 -1.25
C MET A 1 -23.84 -1.36 -1.85
N THR A 2 -24.84 -0.47 -2.01
CA THR A 2 -26.17 -0.84 -2.55
C THR A 2 -26.15 -1.52 -3.93
N SER A 3 -25.19 -1.21 -4.81
CA SER A 3 -25.05 -1.89 -6.11
C SER A 3 -24.40 -3.27 -6.02
N ASN A 4 -23.44 -3.45 -5.11
CA ASN A 4 -22.77 -4.74 -4.90
C ASN A 4 -23.69 -5.73 -4.16
N LEU A 5 -24.43 -5.26 -3.14
CA LEU A 5 -25.47 -6.04 -2.45
C LEU A 5 -26.59 -6.45 -3.41
N LYS A 6 -27.13 -5.52 -4.20
CA LYS A 6 -28.13 -5.86 -5.24
C LYS A 6 -27.56 -6.76 -6.34
N GLY A 7 -26.26 -6.64 -6.63
CA GLY A 7 -25.54 -7.56 -7.52
C GLY A 7 -25.38 -8.97 -6.93
N ALA A 8 -25.30 -9.11 -5.61
CA ALA A 8 -25.35 -10.40 -4.92
C ALA A 8 -26.77 -10.98 -4.94
N THR A 9 -27.80 -10.15 -4.70
CA THR A 9 -29.22 -10.55 -4.78
C THR A 9 -29.60 -11.07 -6.17
N VAL A 10 -29.15 -10.42 -7.25
CA VAL A 10 -29.36 -10.91 -8.63
C VAL A 10 -28.67 -12.25 -8.87
N ARG A 11 -27.48 -12.47 -8.28
CA ARG A 11 -26.73 -13.73 -8.40
C ARG A 11 -27.41 -14.86 -7.62
N GLU A 12 -27.93 -14.59 -6.42
CA GLU A 12 -28.72 -15.55 -5.65
C GLU A 12 -30.05 -15.92 -6.32
N LEU A 13 -30.81 -14.93 -6.83
CA LEU A 13 -32.07 -15.18 -7.52
C LEU A 13 -31.89 -16.07 -8.76
N LYS A 14 -30.77 -15.89 -9.49
CA LYS A 14 -30.40 -16.75 -10.63
C LYS A 14 -29.98 -18.15 -10.19
N LYS A 15 -29.27 -18.28 -9.07
CA LYS A 15 -28.80 -19.56 -8.54
C LYS A 15 -29.94 -20.41 -7.97
N ASN A 16 -30.96 -19.77 -7.39
CA ASN A 16 -32.09 -20.43 -6.75
C ASN A 16 -33.28 -20.67 -7.70
N GLY A 17 -33.13 -20.39 -9.01
CA GLY A 17 -34.19 -20.59 -10.01
C GLY A 17 -35.41 -19.67 -9.81
N GLY A 18 -35.19 -18.44 -9.31
CA GLY A 18 -36.25 -17.46 -9.08
C GLY A 18 -37.02 -17.12 -10.36
N ALA A 19 -38.26 -16.62 -10.20
CA ALA A 19 -39.12 -16.31 -11.32
C ALA A 19 -38.47 -15.27 -12.26
N ALA A 20 -38.63 -15.47 -13.57
CA ALA A 20 -38.00 -14.61 -14.59
C ALA A 20 -38.37 -13.11 -14.43
N ALA A 21 -39.59 -12.83 -13.94
CA ALA A 21 -40.05 -11.48 -13.64
C ALA A 21 -39.23 -10.81 -12.52
N ASP A 22 -38.93 -11.54 -11.45
CA ASP A 22 -38.19 -11.03 -10.29
C ASP A 22 -36.71 -10.81 -10.61
N ILE A 23 -36.11 -11.70 -11.40
CA ILE A 23 -34.74 -11.53 -11.91
C ILE A 23 -34.65 -10.27 -12.78
N THR A 24 -35.65 -10.07 -13.65
CA THR A 24 -35.70 -8.90 -14.55
C THR A 24 -35.85 -7.61 -13.75
N ALA A 25 -36.75 -7.56 -12.77
CA ALA A 25 -36.92 -6.40 -11.90
C ALA A 25 -35.65 -6.07 -11.10
N ALA A 26 -34.96 -7.08 -10.57
CA ALA A 26 -33.72 -6.90 -9.83
C ALA A 26 -32.57 -6.39 -10.72
N VAL A 27 -32.46 -6.87 -11.96
CA VAL A 27 -31.47 -6.40 -12.94
C VAL A 27 -31.74 -4.94 -13.35
N VAL A 28 -33.00 -4.56 -13.55
CA VAL A 28 -33.37 -3.17 -13.86
C VAL A 28 -32.99 -2.24 -12.70
N ALA A 29 -33.30 -2.63 -11.46
CA ALA A 29 -32.94 -1.85 -10.27
C ALA A 29 -31.42 -1.73 -10.10
N LEU A 30 -30.66 -2.78 -10.41
CA LEU A 30 -29.19 -2.76 -10.38
C LEU A 30 -28.62 -1.82 -11.45
N ASN A 31 -29.15 -1.87 -12.67
CA ASN A 31 -28.69 -1.01 -13.76
C ASN A 31 -29.00 0.46 -13.51
N ALA A 32 -30.18 0.78 -12.97
CA ALA A 32 -30.52 2.15 -12.56
C ALA A 32 -29.54 2.70 -11.52
N LEU A 33 -29.17 1.87 -10.54
CA LEU A 33 -28.23 2.27 -9.50
C LEU A 33 -26.79 2.41 -10.04
N LYS A 34 -26.37 1.55 -10.98
CA LYS A 34 -25.09 1.70 -11.69
C LYS A 34 -25.06 2.98 -12.53
N ALA A 35 -26.16 3.33 -13.19
CA ALA A 35 -26.27 4.57 -13.95
C ALA A 35 -26.16 5.80 -13.04
N GLN A 36 -26.82 5.79 -11.87
CA GLN A 36 -26.68 6.84 -10.86
C GLN A 36 -25.23 6.95 -10.33
N LEU A 37 -24.58 5.82 -10.08
CA LEU A 37 -23.18 5.80 -9.66
C LEU A 37 -22.25 6.40 -10.74
N ASN A 38 -22.46 6.02 -11.99
CA ASN A 38 -21.67 6.55 -13.11
C ASN A 38 -21.92 8.05 -13.32
N ALA A 39 -23.14 8.55 -13.10
CA ALA A 39 -23.46 9.96 -13.15
C ALA A 39 -22.82 10.76 -11.99
N LEU A 40 -22.66 10.15 -10.81
CA LEU A 40 -21.89 10.72 -9.70
C LEU A 40 -20.38 10.64 -9.91
N ALA A 41 -19.94 9.70 -10.75
CA ALA A 41 -18.54 9.46 -11.07
C ALA A 41 -18.06 10.22 -12.30
N GLU A 42 -18.79 11.25 -12.77
CA GLU A 42 -18.23 12.15 -13.77
C GLU A 42 -16.86 12.63 -13.28
N PRO A 43 -15.77 12.39 -14.03
CA PRO A 43 -14.46 12.82 -13.62
C PRO A 43 -14.53 14.33 -13.58
N VAL A 44 -14.52 14.89 -12.38
CA VAL A 44 -14.34 16.33 -12.20
C VAL A 44 -13.05 16.65 -12.94
N GLY A 45 -13.15 17.36 -14.06
CA GLY A 45 -12.03 17.71 -14.96
C GLY A 45 -11.06 18.70 -14.33
N VAL A 46 -10.85 18.61 -13.02
CA VAL A 46 -9.88 19.38 -12.26
C VAL A 46 -8.54 18.72 -12.49
N VAL A 47 -7.76 19.33 -13.36
CA VAL A 47 -6.31 19.13 -13.39
C VAL A 47 -5.77 19.62 -12.05
N LEU A 48 -5.52 18.68 -11.13
CA LEU A 48 -5.02 18.98 -9.80
C LEU A 48 -3.58 19.48 -9.90
N ASN A 49 -3.34 20.75 -9.56
CA ASN A 49 -1.99 21.25 -9.40
C ASN A 49 -1.41 20.73 -8.08
N LYS A 50 -0.64 19.63 -8.15
CA LYS A 50 -0.04 18.97 -6.99
C LYS A 50 0.75 19.93 -6.10
N LYS A 51 1.59 20.79 -6.69
CA LYS A 51 2.41 21.74 -5.93
C LYS A 51 1.53 22.71 -5.13
N ALA A 52 0.51 23.27 -5.77
CA ALA A 52 -0.41 24.19 -5.10
C ALA A 52 -1.18 23.50 -3.95
N LEU A 53 -1.55 22.23 -4.12
CA LEU A 53 -2.18 21.43 -3.08
C LEU A 53 -1.21 21.17 -1.92
N ASP A 54 0.01 20.69 -2.20
CA ASP A 54 1.02 20.42 -1.18
C ASP A 54 1.34 21.68 -0.35
N ASP A 55 1.53 22.82 -1.03
CA ASP A 55 1.77 24.12 -0.39
C ASP A 55 0.57 24.56 0.48
N LEU A 56 -0.66 24.22 0.08
CA LEU A 56 -1.86 24.50 0.88
C LEU A 56 -1.93 23.59 2.11
N LEU A 57 -1.73 22.28 1.94
CA LEU A 57 -1.77 21.30 3.02
C LEU A 57 -0.72 21.63 4.09
N LEU A 58 0.49 22.02 3.67
CA LEU A 58 1.56 22.44 4.57
C LEU A 58 1.20 23.73 5.31
N ARG A 59 0.85 24.81 4.59
CA ARG A 59 0.51 26.11 5.22
C ARG A 59 -0.68 26.05 6.15
N LYS A 60 -1.64 25.16 5.89
CA LYS A 60 -2.83 24.96 6.72
C LYS A 60 -2.64 23.85 7.76
N MET A 61 -1.42 23.32 7.87
CA MET A 61 -1.05 22.30 8.85
C MET A 61 -1.99 21.08 8.80
N PHE A 62 -2.39 20.65 7.59
CA PHE A 62 -3.05 19.35 7.43
C PHE A 62 -2.03 18.23 7.66
N VAL A 63 -0.88 18.34 7.01
CA VAL A 63 0.21 17.37 7.06
C VAL A 63 1.52 18.15 7.00
N VAL A 64 2.44 17.86 7.92
CA VAL A 64 3.78 18.47 7.97
C VAL A 64 4.85 17.39 8.08
N PRO A 65 6.08 17.59 7.57
CA PRO A 65 7.17 16.65 7.79
C PRO A 65 7.45 16.48 9.30
N SER A 66 7.54 15.25 9.79
CA SER A 66 7.87 15.03 11.20
C SER A 66 9.31 15.49 11.48
N PHE A 67 9.53 16.02 12.69
CA PHE A 67 10.84 16.49 13.16
C PHE A 67 11.43 17.65 12.32
N GLU A 68 10.58 18.48 11.69
CA GLU A 68 11.00 19.55 10.76
C GLU A 68 12.10 20.47 11.33
N ILE A 69 12.00 20.88 12.60
CA ILE A 69 12.99 21.75 13.26
C ILE A 69 14.37 21.10 13.46
N TYR A 70 14.46 19.77 13.31
CA TYR A 70 15.69 18.98 13.36
C TYR A 70 16.18 18.55 11.97
N GLY A 71 15.60 19.10 10.89
CA GLY A 71 15.93 18.74 9.50
C GLY A 71 15.02 17.66 8.90
N GLY A 72 14.08 17.13 9.70
CA GLY A 72 13.10 16.13 9.28
C GLY A 72 13.67 14.73 9.04
N VAL A 73 12.79 13.73 9.02
CA VAL A 73 13.15 12.35 8.64
C VAL A 73 12.22 11.90 7.51
N GLY A 74 12.82 11.55 6.37
CA GLY A 74 12.06 11.10 5.19
C GLY A 74 11.12 9.94 5.51
N GLY A 75 9.88 10.05 5.04
CA GLY A 75 8.83 9.05 5.23
C GLY A 75 8.04 9.17 6.54
N PHE A 76 8.30 10.17 7.39
CA PHE A 76 7.48 10.44 8.57
C PHE A 76 6.77 11.80 8.45
N TYR A 77 5.48 11.81 8.80
CA TYR A 77 4.64 13.00 8.72
C TYR A 77 3.72 13.12 9.92
N ASP A 78 3.55 14.34 10.41
CA ASP A 78 2.63 14.69 11.48
C ASP A 78 1.35 15.28 10.89
N PHE A 79 0.19 14.81 11.36
CA PHE A 79 -1.11 15.38 11.01
C PHE A 79 -1.44 16.51 11.98
N GLY A 80 -1.54 17.75 11.48
CA GLY A 80 -1.96 18.88 12.31
C GLY A 80 -3.48 18.93 12.51
N PRO A 81 -4.03 19.99 13.14
CA PRO A 81 -5.40 20.00 13.63
C PRO A 81 -6.48 19.62 12.60
N PRO A 82 -6.52 20.21 11.38
CA PRO A 82 -7.51 19.80 10.40
C PRO A 82 -7.23 18.42 9.79
N GLY A 83 -5.95 18.03 9.66
CA GLY A 83 -5.58 16.70 9.15
C GLY A 83 -6.00 15.58 10.09
N ALA A 84 -5.80 15.76 11.40
CA ALA A 84 -6.24 14.84 12.44
C ALA A 84 -7.77 14.67 12.45
N ALA A 85 -8.51 15.77 12.27
CA ALA A 85 -9.97 15.73 12.18
C ALA A 85 -10.45 14.98 10.92
N VAL A 86 -9.86 15.25 9.75
CA VAL A 86 -10.17 14.53 8.50
C VAL A 86 -9.87 13.05 8.64
N LYS A 87 -8.70 12.69 9.17
CA LYS A 87 -8.30 11.31 9.41
C LYS A 87 -9.29 10.59 10.34
N THR A 88 -9.68 11.24 11.44
CA THR A 88 -10.67 10.68 12.39
C THR A 88 -12.03 10.47 11.72
N ASN A 89 -12.50 11.44 10.93
CA ASN A 89 -13.76 11.33 10.20
C ASN A 89 -13.73 10.20 9.17
N LEU A 90 -12.61 10.02 8.46
CA LEU A 90 -12.44 8.93 7.51
C LEU A 90 -12.47 7.56 8.21
N LEU A 91 -11.78 7.40 9.34
CA LEU A 91 -11.82 6.15 10.12
C LEU A 91 -13.23 5.87 10.66
N ASN A 92 -13.95 6.88 11.15
CA ASN A 92 -15.32 6.73 11.61
C ASN A 92 -16.31 6.40 10.47
N LEU A 93 -16.06 6.93 9.28
CA LEU A 93 -16.81 6.54 8.09
C LEU A 93 -16.53 5.08 7.74
N TRP A 94 -15.26 4.66 7.75
CA TRP A 94 -14.86 3.28 7.49
C TRP A 94 -15.49 2.30 8.49
N ARG A 95 -15.45 2.62 9.80
CA ARG A 95 -16.10 1.81 10.84
C ARG A 95 -17.60 1.66 10.60
N ARG A 96 -18.28 2.77 10.32
CA ARG A 96 -19.72 2.74 10.01
C ARG A 96 -20.00 1.90 8.77
N HIS A 97 -19.14 1.98 7.77
CA HIS A 97 -19.35 1.31 6.50
C HIS A 97 -19.08 -0.19 6.54
N PHE A 98 -18.02 -0.63 7.24
CA PHE A 98 -17.61 -2.03 7.22
C PHE A 98 -17.91 -2.76 8.53
N LEU A 99 -17.71 -2.13 9.69
CA LEU A 99 -17.93 -2.82 10.97
C LEU A 99 -19.40 -2.93 11.31
N LEU A 100 -20.13 -1.83 11.18
CA LEU A 100 -21.54 -1.77 11.57
C LEU A 100 -22.49 -2.34 10.51
N GLU A 101 -22.15 -2.27 9.21
CA GLU A 101 -23.00 -2.84 8.16
C GLU A 101 -22.88 -4.38 8.08
N ASP A 102 -21.67 -4.93 8.32
CA ASP A 102 -21.37 -6.35 8.14
C ASP A 102 -21.13 -7.11 9.46
N ASP A 103 -21.44 -6.51 10.62
CA ASP A 103 -21.25 -7.07 11.97
C ASP A 103 -19.82 -7.65 12.21
N VAL A 104 -18.81 -6.94 11.71
CA VAL A 104 -17.39 -7.35 11.79
C VAL A 104 -16.83 -7.07 13.19
N LEU A 105 -16.12 -8.04 13.76
CA LEU A 105 -15.51 -7.93 15.08
C LEU A 105 -14.28 -7.00 15.03
N GLU A 106 -14.24 -5.91 15.79
CA GLU A 106 -13.05 -5.04 15.88
C GLU A 106 -12.14 -5.48 17.04
N ILE A 107 -10.83 -5.62 16.78
CA ILE A 107 -9.80 -5.83 17.81
C ILE A 107 -8.65 -4.81 17.67
N GLU A 108 -7.85 -4.70 18.71
CA GLU A 108 -6.60 -3.92 18.71
C GLU A 108 -5.44 -4.78 19.24
N CYS A 109 -4.42 -5.00 18.40
CA CYS A 109 -3.22 -5.74 18.77
C CYS A 109 -2.01 -4.80 18.94
N THR A 110 -0.94 -5.32 19.56
CA THR A 110 0.34 -4.61 19.74
C THR A 110 1.02 -4.31 18.41
N ASN A 111 1.86 -3.25 18.40
CA ASN A 111 2.69 -2.91 17.24
C ASN A 111 3.98 -3.72 17.17
N ILE A 112 4.51 -4.18 18.31
CA ILE A 112 5.72 -5.00 18.38
C ILE A 112 5.32 -6.47 18.29
N MET A 113 6.01 -7.21 17.43
CA MET A 113 5.85 -8.66 17.24
C MET A 113 7.20 -9.38 17.44
N PRO A 114 7.23 -10.50 18.16
CA PRO A 114 8.43 -11.35 18.24
C PRO A 114 8.82 -11.89 16.86
N GLU A 115 10.12 -12.04 16.59
CA GLU A 115 10.65 -12.53 15.32
C GLU A 115 9.97 -13.81 14.83
N VAL A 116 9.70 -14.77 15.74
CA VAL A 116 9.10 -16.06 15.38
C VAL A 116 7.78 -15.92 14.64
N VAL A 117 6.94 -14.92 15.00
CA VAL A 117 5.65 -14.68 14.34
C VAL A 117 5.87 -14.30 12.87
N LEU A 118 6.76 -13.35 12.62
CA LEU A 118 7.03 -12.81 11.29
C LEU A 118 7.90 -13.75 10.45
N LYS A 119 8.67 -14.62 11.10
CA LYS A 119 9.36 -15.73 10.44
C LYS A 119 8.35 -16.77 9.96
N THR A 120 7.41 -17.17 10.82
CA THR A 120 6.37 -18.14 10.47
C THR A 120 5.46 -17.63 9.35
N SER A 121 5.12 -16.34 9.30
CA SER A 121 4.34 -15.76 8.20
C SER A 121 5.17 -15.50 6.93
N GLY A 122 6.48 -15.74 6.95
CA GLY A 122 7.38 -15.57 5.80
C GLY A 122 7.89 -14.14 5.57
N HIS A 123 7.49 -13.17 6.41
CA HIS A 123 7.92 -11.79 6.28
C HIS A 123 9.43 -11.62 6.47
N VAL A 124 10.04 -12.33 7.43
CA VAL A 124 11.50 -12.24 7.66
C VAL A 124 12.31 -12.58 6.40
N GLU A 125 11.82 -13.54 5.60
CA GLU A 125 12.52 -14.03 4.41
C GLU A 125 12.15 -13.27 3.14
N ARG A 126 10.89 -12.83 3.01
CA ARG A 126 10.34 -12.32 1.74
C ARG A 126 10.00 -10.84 1.75
N PHE A 127 9.91 -10.20 2.91
CA PHE A 127 9.56 -8.80 3.02
C PHE A 127 10.79 -7.90 2.78
N THR A 128 11.38 -8.07 1.61
CA THR A 128 12.62 -7.41 1.20
C THR A 128 12.46 -6.77 -0.17
N ASP A 129 12.99 -5.57 -0.33
CA ASP A 129 13.19 -4.95 -1.64
C ASP A 129 14.66 -5.03 -2.06
N LEU A 130 14.94 -4.97 -3.36
CA LEU A 130 16.29 -4.79 -3.85
C LEU A 130 16.72 -3.33 -3.70
N MET A 131 17.84 -3.13 -3.00
CA MET A 131 18.46 -1.82 -2.77
C MET A 131 19.77 -1.72 -3.56
N VAL A 132 20.00 -0.55 -4.15
CA VAL A 132 21.30 -0.15 -4.73
C VAL A 132 21.79 1.14 -4.07
N LYS A 133 23.11 1.32 -4.01
CA LYS A 133 23.73 2.52 -3.43
C LYS A 133 24.56 3.26 -4.45
N CYS A 134 24.49 4.59 -4.45
CA CYS A 134 25.45 5.40 -5.20
C CYS A 134 26.85 5.20 -4.62
N VAL A 135 27.82 4.81 -5.45
CA VAL A 135 29.21 4.57 -5.02
C VAL A 135 29.89 5.85 -4.53
N LYS A 136 29.43 7.03 -5.00
CA LYS A 136 30.02 8.33 -4.63
C LYS A 136 29.39 8.95 -3.38
N SER A 137 28.06 8.92 -3.26
CA SER A 137 27.34 9.62 -2.16
C SER A 137 26.86 8.68 -1.05
N GLY A 138 26.82 7.37 -1.30
CA GLY A 138 26.19 6.40 -0.39
C GLY A 138 24.66 6.45 -0.37
N GLU A 139 24.03 7.35 -1.14
CA GLU A 139 22.58 7.46 -1.23
C GLU A 139 21.97 6.13 -1.71
N CYS A 140 20.94 5.68 -1.02
CA CYS A 140 20.26 4.42 -1.28
C CYS A 140 19.04 4.66 -2.18
N TYR A 141 18.85 3.78 -3.16
CA TYR A 141 17.70 3.78 -4.05
C TYR A 141 17.10 2.37 -4.08
N ARG A 142 15.77 2.34 -4.27
CA ARG A 142 15.05 1.11 -4.57
C ARG A 142 15.29 0.75 -6.04
N ALA A 143 15.80 -0.45 -6.31
CA ALA A 143 16.33 -0.81 -7.62
C ALA A 143 15.24 -0.92 -8.70
N ASP A 144 14.08 -1.50 -8.34
CA ASP A 144 12.91 -1.62 -9.21
C ASP A 144 12.42 -0.24 -9.71
N LYS A 145 12.21 0.73 -8.80
CA LYS A 145 11.76 2.08 -9.13
C LYS A 145 12.78 2.85 -9.93
N LEU A 146 14.07 2.60 -9.68
CA LEU A 146 15.12 3.21 -10.49
C LEU A 146 15.06 2.73 -11.95
N VAL A 147 14.78 1.43 -12.18
CA VAL A 147 14.60 0.86 -13.52
C VAL A 147 13.31 1.37 -14.17
N GLU A 148 12.19 1.37 -13.43
CA GLU A 148 10.90 1.90 -13.91
C GLU A 148 11.03 3.37 -14.35
N ASP A 149 11.54 4.24 -13.47
CA ASP A 149 11.71 5.67 -13.76
C ASP A 149 12.63 5.90 -14.96
N PHE A 150 13.70 5.10 -15.09
CA PHE A 150 14.63 5.21 -16.22
C PHE A 150 13.93 4.86 -17.54
N ILE A 151 13.18 3.76 -17.56
CA ILE A 151 12.47 3.29 -18.75
C ILE A 151 11.34 4.25 -19.14
N GLU A 152 10.59 4.77 -18.18
CA GLU A 152 9.57 5.79 -18.46
C GLU A 152 10.19 7.04 -19.10
N ASN A 153 11.33 7.51 -18.58
CA ASN A 153 12.05 8.64 -19.15
C ASN A 153 12.61 8.34 -20.55
N LEU A 154 13.10 7.12 -20.78
CA LEU A 154 13.59 6.66 -22.08
C LEU A 154 12.45 6.69 -23.11
N LEU A 155 11.28 6.14 -22.75
CA LEU A 155 10.11 6.13 -23.61
C LEU A 155 9.57 7.55 -23.85
N ALA A 156 9.52 8.40 -22.82
CA ALA A 156 9.05 9.78 -22.98
C ALA A 156 9.93 10.62 -23.92
N LYS A 157 11.26 10.41 -23.90
CA LYS A 157 12.22 11.16 -24.73
C LYS A 157 12.48 10.52 -26.10
N GLY A 158 12.36 9.19 -26.20
CA GLY A 158 12.73 8.39 -27.37
C GLY A 158 11.57 7.73 -28.11
N ALA A 159 10.31 8.02 -27.75
CA ALA A 159 9.12 7.42 -28.37
C ALA A 159 9.06 7.56 -29.90
N SER A 160 9.66 8.61 -30.47
CA SER A 160 9.67 8.83 -31.93
C SER A 160 10.77 8.05 -32.66
N SER A 161 11.80 7.57 -31.96
CA SER A 161 12.95 6.86 -32.55
C SER A 161 12.89 5.33 -32.39
N LEU A 162 12.01 4.82 -31.53
CA LEU A 162 11.88 3.40 -31.21
C LEU A 162 10.67 2.78 -31.91
N THR A 163 10.83 1.56 -32.43
CA THR A 163 9.71 0.78 -32.98
C THR A 163 8.71 0.38 -31.89
N SER A 164 7.47 0.07 -32.28
CA SER A 164 6.43 -0.36 -31.33
C SER A 164 6.86 -1.58 -30.50
N ASP A 165 7.59 -2.51 -31.12
CA ASP A 165 8.05 -3.74 -30.46
C ASP A 165 9.16 -3.47 -29.44
N GLU A 166 10.07 -2.53 -29.74
CA GLU A 166 11.11 -2.10 -28.79
C GLU A 166 10.52 -1.37 -27.59
N GLN A 167 9.53 -0.51 -27.83
CA GLN A 167 8.82 0.18 -26.73
C GLN A 167 8.13 -0.82 -25.81
N GLU A 168 7.49 -1.85 -26.36
CA GLU A 168 6.84 -2.88 -25.56
C GLU A 168 7.85 -3.73 -24.78
N LYS A 169 9.00 -4.06 -25.38
CA LYS A 169 10.09 -4.75 -24.67
C LYS A 169 10.54 -3.95 -23.45
N HIS A 170 10.74 -2.65 -23.59
CA HIS A 170 11.15 -1.79 -22.48
C HIS A 170 10.06 -1.72 -21.38
N ARG A 171 8.78 -1.54 -21.75
CA ARG A 171 7.66 -1.56 -20.78
C ARG A 171 7.57 -2.89 -20.03
N LEU A 172 7.85 -4.00 -20.71
CA LEU A 172 7.86 -5.32 -20.08
C LEU A 172 8.97 -5.45 -19.03
N VAL A 173 10.15 -4.88 -19.29
CA VAL A 173 11.24 -4.84 -18.30
C VAL A 173 10.83 -4.02 -17.09
N ALA A 174 10.24 -2.84 -17.27
CA ALA A 174 9.73 -2.01 -16.17
C ALA A 174 8.67 -2.76 -15.33
N THR A 175 7.72 -3.42 -15.99
CA THR A 175 6.65 -4.18 -15.33
C THR A 175 7.19 -5.35 -14.51
N LYS A 176 8.28 -5.98 -14.96
CA LYS A 176 8.89 -7.14 -14.29
C LYS A 176 9.92 -6.76 -13.23
N ALA A 177 10.27 -5.48 -13.10
CA ALA A 177 11.39 -5.03 -12.28
C ALA A 177 11.31 -5.47 -10.81
N GLU A 178 10.10 -5.46 -10.22
CA GLU A 178 9.87 -5.87 -8.82
C GLU A 178 10.11 -7.37 -8.58
N SER A 179 10.08 -8.20 -9.62
CA SER A 179 10.20 -9.67 -9.53
C SER A 179 11.59 -10.19 -9.90
N LEU A 180 12.52 -9.31 -10.28
CA LEU A 180 13.88 -9.72 -10.68
C LEU A 180 14.70 -10.17 -9.48
N THR A 181 15.55 -11.17 -9.71
CA THR A 181 16.60 -11.54 -8.74
C THR A 181 17.70 -10.47 -8.67
N PRO A 182 18.54 -10.45 -7.63
CA PRO A 182 19.65 -9.50 -7.53
C PRO A 182 20.58 -9.51 -8.77
N ASP A 183 20.87 -10.68 -9.32
CA ASP A 183 21.76 -10.84 -10.48
C ASP A 183 21.10 -10.35 -11.78
N GLU A 184 19.83 -10.67 -11.98
CA GLU A 184 19.06 -10.17 -13.14
C GLU A 184 18.89 -8.66 -13.07
N MET A 185 18.58 -8.11 -11.90
CA MET A 185 18.50 -6.67 -11.66
C MET A 185 19.86 -6.00 -11.95
N HIS A 186 20.96 -6.62 -11.54
CA HIS A 186 22.29 -6.11 -11.84
C HIS A 186 22.55 -6.08 -13.35
N ALA A 187 22.21 -7.16 -14.06
CA ALA A 187 22.35 -7.24 -15.51
C ALA A 187 21.53 -6.14 -16.22
N VAL A 188 20.29 -5.91 -15.80
CA VAL A 188 19.43 -4.84 -16.34
C VAL A 188 20.06 -3.46 -16.09
N ILE A 189 20.54 -3.19 -14.87
CA ILE A 189 21.19 -1.90 -14.56
C ILE A 189 22.43 -1.66 -15.45
N GLN A 190 23.22 -2.71 -15.72
CA GLN A 190 24.38 -2.62 -16.60
C GLN A 190 24.01 -2.48 -18.08
N GLU A 191 23.03 -3.25 -18.57
CA GLU A 191 22.55 -3.22 -19.96
C GLU A 191 22.03 -1.83 -20.35
N TYR A 192 21.25 -1.21 -19.46
CA TYR A 192 20.71 0.14 -19.66
C TYR A 192 21.68 1.26 -19.25
N GLY A 193 22.83 0.93 -18.66
CA GLY A 193 23.80 1.91 -18.17
C GLY A 193 23.22 2.87 -17.13
N ILE A 194 22.37 2.36 -16.23
CA ILE A 194 21.64 3.19 -15.26
C ILE A 194 22.61 3.73 -14.21
N LEU A 195 22.61 5.05 -14.03
CA LEU A 195 23.45 5.77 -13.06
C LEU A 195 22.59 6.38 -11.95
N SER A 196 23.24 6.75 -10.84
CA SER A 196 22.55 7.43 -9.74
C SER A 196 21.91 8.75 -10.23
N PRO A 197 20.61 9.01 -9.98
CA PRO A 197 19.96 10.22 -10.48
C PRO A 197 20.55 11.53 -9.95
N GLY A 198 21.08 11.53 -8.72
CA GLY A 198 21.63 12.74 -8.09
C GLY A 198 23.05 13.11 -8.53
N HIS A 199 23.90 12.11 -8.80
CA HIS A 199 25.34 12.32 -8.99
C HIS A 199 25.89 11.80 -10.33
N GLY A 200 25.09 11.10 -11.13
CA GLY A 200 25.55 10.43 -12.35
C GLY A 200 26.68 9.42 -12.12
N ALA A 201 26.79 8.87 -10.91
CA ALA A 201 27.82 7.89 -10.55
C ALA A 201 27.29 6.46 -10.67
N ALA A 202 28.22 5.50 -10.72
CA ALA A 202 27.91 4.09 -10.71
C ALA A 202 27.15 3.67 -9.44
N LEU A 203 26.35 2.61 -9.58
CA LEU A 203 25.58 2.00 -8.51
C LEU A 203 26.28 0.73 -8.01
N SER A 204 26.10 0.42 -6.72
CA SER A 204 26.52 -0.87 -6.15
C SER A 204 25.74 -2.03 -6.77
N ALA A 205 26.22 -3.26 -6.53
CA ALA A 205 25.39 -4.44 -6.78
C ALA A 205 24.06 -4.34 -6.01
N PRO A 206 22.93 -4.77 -6.60
CA PRO A 206 21.66 -4.89 -5.90
C PRO A 206 21.79 -5.87 -4.74
N MET A 207 21.26 -5.47 -3.58
CA MET A 207 21.25 -6.31 -2.38
C MET A 207 19.84 -6.34 -1.77
N PRO A 208 19.37 -7.50 -1.27
CA PRO A 208 18.12 -7.55 -0.53
C PRO A 208 18.18 -6.68 0.73
N PHE A 209 17.13 -5.93 0.97
CA PHE A 209 16.98 -5.08 2.14
C PHE A 209 15.62 -5.34 2.81
N ASN A 210 15.65 -5.78 4.06
CA ASN A 210 14.44 -6.07 4.83
C ASN A 210 13.72 -4.76 5.21
N LEU A 211 12.44 -4.68 4.86
CA LEU A 211 11.60 -3.50 5.07
C LEU A 211 10.97 -3.46 6.46
N MET A 212 11.30 -4.36 7.38
CA MET A 212 10.78 -4.31 8.75
C MET A 212 11.74 -3.54 9.66
N PHE A 213 11.16 -2.73 10.56
CA PHE A 213 11.95 -2.12 11.64
C PHE A 213 12.21 -3.15 12.73
N GLN A 214 13.47 -3.57 12.86
CA GLN A 214 13.90 -4.48 13.92
C GLN A 214 14.09 -3.72 15.25
N CYS A 215 13.71 -4.37 16.36
CA CYS A 215 13.94 -3.93 17.72
C CYS A 215 14.33 -5.12 18.61
N HIS A 216 14.59 -4.86 19.89
CA HIS A 216 14.84 -5.88 20.89
C HIS A 216 13.83 -5.76 22.03
N ILE A 217 13.25 -6.89 22.43
CA ILE A 217 12.21 -6.98 23.46
C ILE A 217 12.88 -7.30 24.81
N GLY A 218 12.77 -6.36 25.74
CA GLY A 218 13.38 -6.48 27.06
C GLY A 218 14.85 -6.03 27.10
N PRO A 219 15.41 -5.91 28.31
CA PRO A 219 16.69 -5.21 28.54
C PRO A 219 17.93 -6.00 28.09
N GLU A 220 17.83 -7.33 27.97
CA GLU A 220 18.98 -8.21 27.68
C GLU A 220 19.37 -8.22 26.20
N GLY A 221 18.51 -7.71 25.31
CA GLY A 221 18.80 -7.65 23.87
C GLY A 221 18.73 -9.00 23.13
N HIS A 222 18.38 -10.09 23.80
CA HIS A 222 18.33 -11.42 23.18
C HIS A 222 17.04 -11.70 22.39
N ASN A 223 15.93 -11.06 22.75
CA ASN A 223 14.65 -11.29 22.08
C ASN A 223 14.50 -10.32 20.90
N VAL A 224 14.80 -10.78 19.69
CA VAL A 224 14.58 -9.99 18.48
C VAL A 224 13.06 -9.84 18.23
N GLY A 225 12.65 -8.61 17.95
CA GLY A 225 11.30 -8.28 17.55
C GLY A 225 11.30 -7.30 16.39
N TYR A 226 10.12 -7.05 15.85
CA TYR A 226 9.91 -6.07 14.80
C TYR A 226 8.68 -5.23 15.09
N LEU A 227 8.66 -4.01 14.58
CA LEU A 227 7.41 -3.30 14.37
C LEU A 227 6.64 -3.97 13.23
N ARG A 228 5.35 -4.21 13.43
CA ARG A 228 4.51 -4.96 12.49
C ARG A 228 4.44 -4.26 11.12
N PRO A 229 4.63 -4.99 10.00
CA PRO A 229 4.51 -4.43 8.65
C PRO A 229 3.06 -4.34 8.13
N GLU A 230 2.12 -4.97 8.84
CA GLU A 230 0.68 -5.05 8.57
C GLU A 230 -0.08 -5.32 9.88
N THR A 231 -1.41 -5.25 9.87
CA THR A 231 -2.25 -5.50 11.06
C THR A 231 -2.84 -6.92 11.12
N ALA A 232 -2.92 -7.62 9.98
CA ALA A 232 -3.52 -8.95 9.82
C ALA A 232 -2.99 -10.03 10.78
N GLN A 233 -1.68 -10.09 11.01
CA GLN A 233 -1.08 -11.12 11.89
C GLN A 233 -1.68 -11.11 13.31
N GLY A 234 -2.06 -9.94 13.83
CA GLY A 234 -2.73 -9.82 15.12
C GLY A 234 -4.09 -10.54 15.15
N ILE A 235 -4.84 -10.47 14.05
CA ILE A 235 -6.12 -11.15 13.88
C ILE A 235 -5.92 -12.66 13.81
N PHE A 236 -4.97 -13.14 13.00
CA PHE A 236 -4.69 -14.57 12.86
C PHE A 236 -4.29 -15.23 14.19
N LEU A 237 -3.43 -14.59 14.97
CA LEU A 237 -3.00 -15.11 16.28
C LEU A 237 -4.16 -15.19 17.29
N ASN A 238 -5.21 -14.37 17.13
CA ASN A 238 -6.38 -14.35 17.98
C ASN A 238 -7.57 -15.15 17.42
N PHE A 239 -7.43 -15.82 16.27
CA PHE A 239 -8.52 -16.52 15.58
C PHE A 239 -9.33 -17.44 16.50
N ARG A 240 -8.67 -18.24 17.35
CA ARG A 240 -9.37 -19.14 18.27
C ARG A 240 -10.33 -18.39 19.21
N ARG A 241 -9.90 -17.25 19.77
CA ARG A 241 -10.71 -16.44 20.68
C ARG A 241 -11.83 -15.71 19.95
N LEU A 242 -11.55 -15.24 18.74
CA LEU A 242 -12.55 -14.61 17.88
C LEU A 242 -13.65 -15.60 17.47
N LEU A 243 -13.27 -16.82 17.10
CA LEU A 243 -14.21 -17.89 16.79
C LEU A 243 -15.05 -18.29 18.01
N GLU A 244 -14.44 -18.39 19.19
CA GLU A 244 -15.14 -18.63 20.46
C GLU A 244 -16.15 -17.51 20.76
N TYR A 245 -15.76 -16.25 20.57
CA TYR A 245 -16.63 -15.09 20.73
C TYR A 245 -17.83 -15.16 19.78
N ASN A 246 -17.61 -15.61 18.53
CA ASN A 246 -18.65 -15.85 17.55
C ASN A 246 -19.39 -17.20 17.73
N ALA A 247 -19.32 -17.80 18.92
CA ALA A 247 -19.97 -19.06 19.26
C ALA A 247 -19.66 -20.23 18.29
N GLY A 248 -18.45 -20.24 17.71
CA GLY A 248 -18.00 -21.26 16.77
C GLY A 248 -18.61 -21.16 15.37
N LYS A 249 -19.36 -20.10 15.07
CA LYS A 249 -20.06 -19.96 13.79
C LYS A 249 -19.15 -19.33 12.73
N ILE A 250 -19.31 -19.78 11.49
CA ILE A 250 -18.65 -19.24 10.30
C ILE A 250 -19.70 -18.99 9.20
N PRO A 251 -19.50 -18.02 8.29
CA PRO A 251 -18.39 -17.05 8.28
C PRO A 251 -18.53 -15.98 9.37
N PHE A 252 -17.42 -15.36 9.75
CA PHE A 252 -17.37 -14.11 10.52
C PHE A 252 -16.18 -13.29 10.05
N GLY A 253 -16.26 -11.97 10.17
CA GLY A 253 -15.14 -11.08 9.87
C GLY A 253 -14.51 -10.54 11.15
N CYS A 254 -13.21 -10.28 11.09
CA CYS A 254 -12.52 -9.49 12.11
C CYS A 254 -11.72 -8.36 11.47
N ALA A 255 -11.73 -7.19 12.09
CA ALA A 255 -11.06 -6.01 11.62
C ALA A 255 -10.09 -5.46 12.65
N GLN A 256 -9.07 -4.78 12.16
CA GLN A 256 -8.16 -4.01 12.99
C GLN A 256 -7.83 -2.68 12.31
N ILE A 257 -7.89 -1.60 13.09
CA ILE A 257 -7.47 -0.26 12.68
C ILE A 257 -6.25 0.12 13.52
N GLY A 258 -5.09 0.31 12.90
CA GLY A 258 -3.89 0.63 13.66
C GLY A 258 -2.68 0.95 12.80
N ASN A 259 -1.59 1.38 13.44
CA ASN A 259 -0.36 1.72 12.74
C ASN A 259 0.36 0.47 12.24
N ALA A 260 1.01 0.59 11.10
CA ALA A 260 1.93 -0.37 10.53
C ALA A 260 3.19 0.37 10.05
N PHE A 261 4.29 -0.36 9.98
CA PHE A 261 5.61 0.22 9.81
C PHE A 261 6.37 -0.50 8.69
N ARG A 262 6.85 0.26 7.72
CA ARG A 262 7.65 -0.25 6.60
C ARG A 262 8.88 0.63 6.45
N ASN A 263 10.05 0.09 6.69
CA ASN A 263 11.33 0.77 6.61
C ASN A 263 11.72 1.06 5.15
N GLU A 264 10.95 1.89 4.45
CA GLU A 264 11.16 2.15 3.04
C GLU A 264 12.56 2.73 2.76
N ILE A 265 13.20 2.17 1.73
CA ILE A 265 14.56 2.54 1.30
C ILE A 265 14.63 4.03 0.94
N ALA A 266 13.70 4.49 0.11
CA ALA A 266 13.66 5.86 -0.38
C ALA A 266 12.19 6.38 -0.42
N PRO A 267 11.63 6.83 0.72
CA PRO A 267 10.27 7.33 0.77
C PRO A 267 10.15 8.64 -0.02
N ARG A 268 9.45 8.59 -1.17
CA ARG A 268 9.21 9.71 -2.07
C ARG A 268 7.72 9.83 -2.38
N GLY A 269 7.24 11.04 -2.68
CA GLY A 269 5.83 11.26 -3.07
C GLY A 269 4.88 11.64 -1.93
N GLY A 270 5.39 12.18 -0.81
CA GLY A 270 4.55 12.62 0.30
C GLY A 270 3.93 11.44 1.05
N LEU A 271 2.63 11.52 1.33
CA LEU A 271 1.88 10.49 2.05
C LEU A 271 1.70 9.16 1.29
N VAL A 272 2.09 9.09 0.01
CA VAL A 272 1.95 7.86 -0.80
C VAL A 272 2.97 6.79 -0.40
N ARG A 273 4.18 7.20 0.03
CA ARG A 273 5.22 6.28 0.54
C ARG A 273 5.81 6.83 1.82
N VAL A 274 5.38 6.22 2.92
CA VAL A 274 5.76 6.60 4.28
C VAL A 274 6.23 5.38 5.05
N ARG A 275 6.96 5.63 6.14
CA ARG A 275 7.53 4.58 6.99
C ARG A 275 6.63 4.15 8.13
N GLU A 276 5.72 5.04 8.52
CA GLU A 276 4.66 4.78 9.49
C GLU A 276 3.35 5.29 8.91
N PHE A 277 2.33 4.45 8.93
CA PHE A 277 0.99 4.78 8.45
C PHE A 277 -0.06 3.96 9.18
N GLN A 278 -1.32 4.39 9.10
CA GLN A 278 -2.43 3.67 9.67
C GLN A 278 -3.15 2.87 8.59
N GLN A 279 -3.43 1.61 8.89
CA GLN A 279 -4.23 0.71 8.04
C GLN A 279 -5.54 0.37 8.74
N ALA A 280 -6.52 0.00 7.93
CA ALA A 280 -7.77 -0.61 8.36
C ALA A 280 -7.94 -1.89 7.53
N GLU A 281 -7.70 -3.05 8.15
CA GLU A 281 -7.71 -4.36 7.50
C GLU A 281 -8.88 -5.20 8.04
N ILE A 282 -9.42 -6.09 7.21
CA ILE A 282 -10.49 -7.04 7.55
C ILE A 282 -10.06 -8.41 7.04
N GLU A 283 -10.18 -9.42 7.90
CA GLU A 283 -9.98 -10.85 7.61
C GLU A 283 -11.29 -11.63 7.75
#